data_AF-A0A3P6RGD8-F1
#
_entry.id   AF-A0A3P6RGD8-F1
#
_cell.length_a   1.000
_cell.length_b   1.000
_cell.length_c   1.000
_cell.angle_alpha   90.00
_cell.angle_beta   90.00
_cell.angle_gamma   90.00
#
_symmetry.space_group_name_H-M   'P 1'
#
loop_
_entity.id
_entity.type
_entity.pdbx_description
1 polymer ?
#
loop_
_entity_poly.entity_id
_entity_poly.type
_entity_poly.pdbx_seq_one_letter_code
_entity_poly.pdbx_strand_id
1 'polypeptide(L)'
;MFLGGVGFSVLPLDFTTFIDFIRGLHIPTVILDAFRFVIAFPIAFHTLNGIRFIGFDMAKGTDIVSVYKGAYLVLGLAALIALAVVIYPHLQHHEEAKQ
;
A
#
# COMPACT_ATOMS: atom_id res chain seq x y z
N MET A 1 5.05 -4.20 -9.66
CA MET A 1 4.56 -3.08 -10.51
C MET A 1 5.09 -3.16 -11.95
N PHE A 2 6.37 -3.46 -12.16
CA PHE A 2 6.98 -3.63 -13.50
C PHE A 2 6.29 -4.69 -14.40
N LEU A 3 6.01 -5.89 -13.87
CA LEU A 3 5.34 -6.97 -14.63
C LEU A 3 3.94 -6.59 -15.14
N GLY A 4 3.14 -5.88 -14.33
CA GLY A 4 1.81 -5.43 -14.75
C GLY A 4 1.90 -4.37 -15.85
N GLY A 5 2.78 -3.37 -15.69
CA GLY A 5 2.98 -2.31 -16.70
C GLY A 5 3.47 -2.85 -18.05
N VAL A 6 4.42 -3.78 -18.05
CA VAL A 6 4.85 -4.47 -19.28
C VAL A 6 3.71 -5.30 -19.87
N GLY A 7 2.95 -6.01 -19.03
CA GLY A 7 1.77 -6.77 -19.46
C GLY A 7 0.76 -5.92 -20.23
N PHE A 8 0.35 -4.77 -19.67
CA PHE A 8 -0.58 -3.83 -20.33
C PHE A 8 0.01 -3.16 -21.59
N SER A 9 1.35 -3.12 -21.73
CA SER A 9 1.99 -2.52 -22.92
C SER A 9 2.07 -3.48 -24.11
N VAL A 10 2.06 -4.80 -23.86
CA VAL A 10 2.27 -5.83 -24.88
C VAL A 10 0.99 -6.58 -25.23
N LEU A 11 0.10 -6.76 -24.25
CA LEU A 11 -1.21 -7.39 -24.48
C LEU A 11 -2.20 -6.37 -25.05
N PRO A 12 -3.21 -6.81 -25.83
CA PRO A 12 -4.28 -5.93 -26.31
C PRO A 12 -5.26 -5.50 -25.21
N LEU A 13 -5.02 -5.92 -23.96
CA LEU A 13 -5.80 -5.56 -22.79
C LEU A 13 -5.31 -4.21 -22.27
N ASP A 14 -6.18 -3.19 -22.27
CA ASP A 14 -5.91 -1.91 -21.62
C ASP A 14 -6.37 -1.90 -20.14
N PHE A 15 -5.87 -0.92 -19.39
CA PHE A 15 -6.16 -0.80 -17.96
C PHE A 15 -7.63 -0.50 -17.66
N THR A 16 -8.31 0.29 -18.50
CA THR A 16 -9.72 0.66 -18.32
C THR A 16 -10.61 -0.57 -18.43
N THR A 17 -10.43 -1.35 -19.50
CA THR A 17 -11.14 -2.60 -19.74
C THR A 17 -10.91 -3.62 -18.61
N PHE A 18 -9.68 -3.67 -18.06
CA PHE A 18 -9.37 -4.52 -16.91
C PHE A 18 -10.11 -4.08 -15.64
N ILE A 19 -10.17 -2.78 -15.36
CA ILE A 19 -10.91 -2.26 -14.19
C ILE A 19 -12.41 -2.55 -14.32
N ASP A 20 -12.98 -2.38 -15.52
CA ASP A 20 -14.40 -2.66 -15.74
C ASP A 20 -14.71 -4.16 -15.63
N PHE A 21 -13.80 -5.03 -16.08
CA PHE A 21 -13.88 -6.47 -15.81
C PHE A 21 -13.93 -6.77 -14.30
N ILE A 22 -13.02 -6.20 -13.50
CA ILE A 22 -13.00 -6.40 -12.05
C ILE A 22 -14.28 -5.87 -11.38
N ARG A 23 -14.80 -4.72 -11.82
CA ARG A 23 -16.09 -4.17 -11.34
C ARG A 23 -17.24 -5.13 -11.64
N GLY A 24 -17.24 -5.75 -12.83
CA GLY A 24 -18.25 -6.73 -13.25
C GLY A 24 -18.27 -8.02 -12.44
N LEU A 25 -17.22 -8.32 -11.66
CA LEU A 25 -17.19 -9.48 -10.77
C LEU A 25 -18.00 -9.27 -9.48
N HIS A 26 -18.51 -8.07 -9.21
CA HIS A 26 -19.33 -7.73 -8.05
C HIS A 26 -18.70 -8.17 -6.71
N ILE A 27 -17.37 -8.03 -6.60
CA ILE A 27 -16.61 -8.39 -5.41
C ILE A 27 -16.99 -7.46 -4.25
N PRO A 28 -17.26 -7.97 -3.04
CA PRO A 28 -17.52 -7.15 -1.86
C PRO A 28 -16.42 -6.11 -1.60
N THR A 29 -16.82 -4.88 -1.24
CA THR A 29 -15.91 -3.75 -1.03
C THR A 29 -14.79 -4.06 -0.02
N VAL A 30 -15.11 -4.78 1.06
CA VAL A 30 -14.13 -5.19 2.08
C VAL A 30 -12.97 -6.01 1.48
N ILE A 31 -13.25 -6.86 0.49
CA ILE A 31 -12.24 -7.67 -0.18
C ILE A 31 -11.39 -6.79 -1.12
N LEU A 32 -12.03 -5.87 -1.85
CA LEU A 32 -11.31 -4.90 -2.68
C LEU A 32 -10.38 -4.00 -1.85
N ASP A 33 -10.81 -3.63 -0.64
CA ASP A 33 -10.00 -2.87 0.31
C ASP A 33 -8.82 -3.65 0.86
N ALA A 34 -9.00 -4.95 1.11
CA ALA A 34 -7.88 -5.82 1.46
C ALA A 34 -6.82 -5.86 0.33
N PHE A 35 -7.24 -5.92 -0.94
CA PHE A 35 -6.31 -5.83 -2.06
C PHE A 35 -5.60 -4.47 -2.13
N ARG A 36 -6.32 -3.36 -1.92
CA ARG A 36 -5.74 -2.02 -1.86
C ARG A 36 -4.71 -1.91 -0.73
N PHE A 37 -4.99 -2.48 0.44
CA PHE A 37 -4.06 -2.53 1.56
C PHE A 37 -2.81 -3.34 1.23
N VAL A 38 -2.96 -4.52 0.62
CA VAL A 38 -1.83 -5.38 0.19
C VAL A 38 -0.94 -4.69 -0.84
N ILE A 39 -1.49 -3.78 -1.65
CA ILE A 39 -0.72 -2.95 -2.57
C ILE A 39 -0.04 -1.79 -1.84
N ALA A 40 -0.75 -1.10 -0.94
CA ALA A 40 -0.24 0.09 -0.24
C ALA A 40 0.84 -0.23 0.80
N PHE A 41 0.67 -1.31 1.57
CA PHE A 41 1.58 -1.72 2.64
C PHE A 41 3.04 -1.90 2.20
N PRO A 42 3.38 -2.68 1.16
CA PRO A 42 4.77 -2.84 0.75
C PRO A 42 5.41 -1.54 0.27
N ILE A 43 4.63 -0.62 -0.31
CA ILE A 43 5.13 0.70 -0.73
C ILE A 43 5.51 1.53 0.51
N ALA A 44 4.61 1.62 1.48
CA ALA A 44 4.86 2.35 2.73
C ALA A 44 6.02 1.72 3.52
N PHE A 45 6.02 0.39 3.66
CA PHE A 45 7.06 -0.35 4.35
C PHE A 45 8.43 -0.19 3.69
N HIS A 46 8.55 -0.40 2.37
CA HIS A 46 9.84 -0.27 1.71
C HIS A 46 10.39 1.16 1.75
N THR A 47 9.52 2.16 1.66
CA THR A 47 9.94 3.57 1.76
C THR A 47 10.50 3.86 3.15
N LEU A 48 9.75 3.52 4.21
CA LEU A 48 10.17 3.75 5.59
C LEU A 48 11.39 2.91 5.99
N ASN A 49 11.41 1.64 5.59
CA ASN A 49 12.57 0.78 5.85
C ASN A 49 13.80 1.21 5.05
N GLY A 50 13.62 1.77 3.85
CA GLY A 50 14.69 2.39 3.07
C GLY A 50 15.36 3.54 3.82
N ILE A 51 14.58 4.43 4.43
CA ILE A 51 15.12 5.52 5.29
C ILE A 51 15.90 4.94 6.49
N ARG A 52 15.36 3.89 7.13
CA ARG A 52 16.06 3.20 8.23
C ARG A 52 17.39 2.59 7.78
N PHE A 53 17.43 1.98 6.59
CA PHE A 53 18.64 1.40 6.02
C PHE A 53 19.69 2.47 5.65
N ILE A 54 19.28 3.64 5.13
CA ILE A 54 20.19 4.78 4.95
C ILE A 54 20.79 5.21 6.30
N GLY A 55 20.02 5.14 7.40
CA GLY A 55 20.53 5.33 8.75
C GLY A 55 21.61 4.31 9.13
N PHE A 56 21.44 3.05 8.76
CA PHE A 56 22.44 2.00 8.96
C PHE A 56 23.70 2.22 8.15
N ASP A 57 23.59 2.70 6.91
CA ASP A 57 24.76 3.08 6.09
C ASP A 57 25.59 4.19 6.76
N MET A 58 24.94 5.04 7.56
CA MET A 58 25.58 6.08 8.38
C MET A 58 26.00 5.59 9.78
N ALA A 59 25.95 4.28 10.04
CA ALA A 59 26.20 3.65 11.35
C ALA A 59 25.31 4.16 12.50
N LYS A 60 24.09 4.62 12.21
CA LYS A 60 23.13 5.10 13.21
C LYS A 60 22.12 4.01 13.58
N GLY A 61 21.92 3.78 14.87
CA GLY A 61 20.89 2.86 15.38
C GLY A 61 21.16 1.38 15.08
N THR A 62 22.43 1.00 14.97
CA THR A 62 22.90 -0.36 14.66
C THR A 62 23.02 -1.26 15.89
N ASP A 63 22.84 -0.72 17.11
CA ASP A 63 22.73 -1.53 18.31
C ASP A 63 21.42 -2.34 18.30
N ILE A 64 21.42 -3.51 18.93
CA ILE A 64 20.31 -4.46 18.85
C ILE A 64 18.99 -3.85 19.34
N VAL A 65 19.02 -2.97 20.34
CA VAL A 65 17.81 -2.33 20.88
C VAL A 65 17.21 -1.37 19.86
N SER A 66 18.03 -0.53 19.24
CA SER A 66 17.62 0.38 18.17
C SER A 66 17.13 -0.37 16.94
N VAL A 67 17.78 -1.48 16.58
CA VAL A 67 17.36 -2.35 15.48
C VAL A 67 15.92 -2.84 15.67
N TYR A 68 15.59 -3.41 16.84
CA TYR A 68 14.23 -3.89 17.12
C TYR A 68 13.22 -2.74 17.21
N LYS A 69 13.55 -1.65 17.91
CA LYS A 69 12.65 -0.48 18.02
C LYS A 69 12.34 0.11 16.64
N GLY A 70 13.36 0.30 15.82
CA GLY A 70 13.20 0.79 14.45
C GLY A 70 12.38 -0.15 13.58
N ALA A 71 12.54 -1.46 13.73
CA ALA A 71 11.76 -2.44 12.98
C ALA A 71 10.26 -2.37 13.33
N TYR A 72 9.91 -2.36 14.62
CA TYR A 72 8.51 -2.25 15.05
C TYR A 72 7.89 -0.89 14.68
N LEU A 73 8.67 0.19 14.76
CA LEU A 73 8.23 1.52 14.35
C LEU A 73 7.91 1.57 12.85
N VAL A 74 8.82 1.06 12.01
CA VAL A 74 8.62 0.99 10.55
C VAL A 74 7.41 0.13 10.21
N LEU A 75 7.27 -1.04 10.85
CA LEU A 75 6.13 -1.93 10.63
C LEU A 75 4.80 -1.27 11.00
N GLY A 76 4.74 -0.65 12.18
CA GLY A 76 3.55 0.03 12.67
C GLY A 76 3.15 1.22 11.81
N LEU A 77 4.10 2.09 11.48
CA LEU A 77 3.83 3.25 10.61
C LEU A 77 3.40 2.83 9.21
N ALA A 78 4.03 1.81 8.62
CA ALA A 78 3.64 1.31 7.31
C ALA A 78 2.19 0.77 7.32
N ALA A 79 1.82 0.01 8.35
CA ALA A 79 0.45 -0.48 8.51
C ALA A 79 -0.55 0.66 8.69
N LEU A 80 -0.25 1.66 9.53
CA LEU A 80 -1.13 2.82 9.74
C LEU A 80 -1.31 3.65 8.48
N ILE A 81 -0.23 3.93 7.74
CA ILE A 81 -0.30 4.68 6.47
C ILE A 81 -1.13 3.92 5.44
N ALA A 82 -0.86 2.62 5.25
CA ALA A 82 -1.61 1.80 4.32
C ALA A 82 -3.10 1.72 4.67
N LEU A 83 -3.42 1.60 5.97
CA LEU A 83 -4.79 1.59 6.44
C LEU A 83 -5.49 2.94 6.22
N ALA A 84 -4.80 4.05 6.52
CA ALA A 84 -5.34 5.39 6.32
C ALA A 84 -5.66 5.66 4.84
N VAL A 85 -4.77 5.28 3.92
CA VAL A 85 -4.99 5.44 2.47
C VAL A 85 -6.21 4.67 1.98
N VAL A 86 -6.53 3.52 2.58
CA VAL A 86 -7.69 2.70 2.20
C VAL A 86 -8.99 3.20 2.84
N ILE A 87 -8.95 3.56 4.12
CA ILE A 87 -10.15 3.92 4.89
C ILE A 87 -10.59 5.36 4.64
N TYR A 88 -9.65 6.31 4.55
CA TYR A 88 -9.99 7.74 4.45
C TYR A 88 -10.94 8.06 3.28
N PRO A 89 -10.74 7.54 2.05
CA PRO A 89 -11.68 7.79 0.95
C PRO A 89 -13.08 7.23 1.21
N HIS A 90 -13.21 6.11 1.93
CA HIS A 90 -14.52 5.56 2.27
C HIS A 90 -15.27 6.46 3.26
N LEU A 91 -14.56 7.04 4.23
CA LEU A 91 -15.17 7.97 5.17
C LEU A 91 -15.76 9.18 4.44
N GLN A 92 -15.06 9.74 3.46
CA GLN A 92 -15.56 10.87 2.68
C GLN A 92 -16.83 10.51 1.90
N HIS A 93 -16.85 9.36 1.21
CA HIS A 93 -18.03 8.92 0.46
C HIS A 93 -19.24 8.63 1.37
N HIS A 94 -19.02 8.14 2.59
CA HIS A 94 -20.09 7.93 3.56
C HIS A 94 -20.68 9.25 4.08
N GLU A 95 -19.88 10.31 4.20
CA GLU A 95 -20.35 11.63 4.61
C GLU A 95 -21.12 12.34 3.47
N GLU A 96 -20.63 12.23 2.24
CA GLU A 96 -21.31 12.76 1.04
C GLU A 96 -22.67 12.10 0.80
N ALA A 97 -22.79 10.78 1.01
CA ALA A 97 -24.05 10.05 0.83
C ALA A 97 -25.12 10.35 1.89
N LYS A 98 -24.76 11.07 2.97
CA LYS A 98 -25.66 11.44 4.07
C LYS A 98 -26.21 12.86 3.94
N GLN A 99 -25.66 13.67 3.03
CA GLN A 99 -26.14 15.02 2.68
C GLN A 99 -27.22 14.95 1.60
#